data_AF-A0A1I6CDP2-F1
#
_entry.id   AF-A0A1I6CDP2-F1
#
_cell.length_a   1.000
_cell.length_b   1.000
_cell.length_c   1.000
_cell.angle_alpha   90.00
_cell.angle_beta   90.00
_cell.angle_gamma   90.00
#
_symmetry.space_group_name_H-M   'P 1'
#
loop_
_entity.id
_entity.type
_entity.pdbx_description
1 polymer ?
#
loop_
_entity_poly.entity_id
_entity_poly.type
_entity_poly.pdbx_seq_one_letter_code
_entity_poly.pdbx_strand_id
1 'polypeptide(L)'
;MTLSTQFLTMLSMIGMGILFGCLLDTYQRFLKRKKRKSWLVFFNDLLFWTIQAMLTFYILFLVNQGELRFYIFLALLCGFAVYQSLLKGIYLRILEWIIKTIISIYLLIKKTVYYLIYKPIVGLFQVLIAISLFIGRGLYTLVKFILKVILFILKLFWTPVEKFFAILWKLLPKRFKKIVEKIYNKWAGNGKRLKNYLSEIKKKWKNRKKE
;
A
#
# COMPACT_ATOMS: atom_id res chain seq x y z
N MET A 1 22.21 59.50 -25.31
CA MET A 1 22.17 58.07 -25.72
C MET A 1 23.02 57.88 -26.96
N THR A 2 23.86 56.85 -27.02
CA THR A 2 24.59 56.50 -28.26
C THR A 2 23.72 55.58 -29.13
N LEU A 3 24.00 55.51 -30.43
CA LEU A 3 23.31 54.60 -31.35
C LEU A 3 23.43 53.15 -30.88
N SER A 4 24.60 52.77 -30.36
CA SER A 4 24.88 51.44 -29.82
C SER A 4 23.97 51.07 -28.65
N THR A 5 23.68 52.00 -27.72
CA THR A 5 22.76 51.72 -26.61
C THR A 5 21.33 51.52 -27.09
N GLN A 6 20.91 52.20 -28.17
CA GLN A 6 19.57 52.03 -28.75
C GLN A 6 19.42 50.65 -29.40
N PHE A 7 20.41 50.20 -30.18
CA PHE A 7 20.42 48.85 -30.75
C PHE A 7 20.44 47.76 -29.67
N LEU A 8 21.27 47.93 -28.65
CA LEU A 8 21.33 46.99 -27.53
C LEU A 8 19.97 46.92 -26.81
N THR A 9 19.35 48.07 -26.53
CA THR A 9 18.00 48.13 -25.93
C THR A 9 16.99 47.40 -26.79
N MET A 10 16.98 47.63 -28.11
CA MET A 10 16.05 46.97 -29.03
C MET A 10 16.23 45.44 -29.01
N LEU A 11 17.46 44.95 -29.08
CA LEU A 11 17.76 43.51 -29.05
C LEU A 11 17.39 42.88 -27.70
N SER A 12 17.69 43.54 -26.59
CA SER A 12 17.29 43.10 -25.27
C SER A 12 15.77 43.02 -25.13
N MET A 13 15.02 43.96 -25.71
CA MET A 13 13.55 43.97 -25.68
C MET A 13 12.94 42.89 -26.58
N ILE A 14 13.55 42.60 -27.74
CA ILE A 14 13.21 41.44 -28.56
C ILE A 14 13.45 40.15 -27.77
N GLY A 15 14.61 40.01 -27.13
CA GLY A 15 14.93 38.87 -26.27
C GLY A 15 13.92 38.72 -25.13
N MET A 16 13.50 39.83 -24.52
CA MET A 16 12.49 39.83 -23.48
C MET A 16 11.10 39.42 -23.99
N GLY A 17 10.73 39.81 -25.22
CA GLY A 17 9.52 39.33 -25.88
C GLY A 17 9.54 37.83 -26.16
N ILE A 18 10.71 37.27 -26.52
CA ILE A 18 10.90 35.83 -26.68
C ILE A 18 10.76 35.12 -25.32
N LEU A 19 11.46 35.64 -24.29
CA LEU A 19 11.38 35.10 -22.93
C LEU A 19 9.95 35.16 -22.38
N PHE A 20 9.22 36.24 -22.65
CA PHE A 20 7.81 36.37 -22.30
C PHE A 20 6.99 35.22 -22.88
N GLY A 21 7.17 34.91 -24.16
CA GLY A 21 6.50 33.79 -24.81
C GLY A 21 6.82 32.44 -24.15
N CYS A 22 8.10 32.17 -23.88
CA CYS A 22 8.53 30.96 -23.17
C CYS A 22 7.87 30.83 -21.79
N LEU A 23 7.91 31.91 -21.00
CA LEU A 23 7.36 31.94 -19.64
C LEU A 23 5.84 31.78 -19.66
N LEU A 24 5.15 32.42 -20.61
CA LEU A 24 3.70 32.32 -20.77
C LEU A 24 3.26 30.90 -21.11
N ASP A 25 3.90 30.25 -22.08
CA ASP A 25 3.56 28.88 -22.48
C ASP A 25 3.84 27.88 -21.33
N THR A 26 4.95 28.06 -20.62
CA THR A 26 5.26 27.28 -19.41
C THR A 26 4.23 27.49 -18.31
N TYR A 27 3.89 28.74 -18.03
CA TYR A 27 2.88 29.11 -17.05
C TYR A 27 1.52 28.47 -17.37
N GLN A 28 1.06 28.57 -18.63
CA GLN A 28 -0.20 27.95 -19.07
C GLN A 28 -0.18 26.42 -18.92
N ARG A 29 0.96 25.77 -19.22
CA ARG A 29 1.14 24.32 -19.09
C ARG A 29 0.99 23.84 -17.64
N PHE A 30 1.51 24.59 -16.67
CA PHE A 30 1.44 24.25 -15.25
C PHE A 30 0.12 24.64 -14.60
N LEU A 31 -0.48 25.77 -15.01
CA LEU A 31 -1.70 26.30 -14.40
C LEU A 31 -2.92 25.39 -14.67
N LYS A 32 -3.02 24.76 -15.86
CA LYS A 32 -4.14 23.89 -16.27
C LYS A 32 -5.50 24.47 -15.84
N ARG A 33 -5.85 25.64 -16.36
CA ARG A 33 -7.00 26.48 -15.96
C ARG A 33 -8.30 25.70 -15.66
N LYS A 34 -8.67 24.72 -16.50
CA LYS A 34 -9.89 23.92 -16.33
C LYS A 34 -9.96 23.10 -15.02
N LYS A 35 -8.83 22.82 -14.39
CA LYS A 35 -8.75 21.96 -13.19
C LYS A 35 -8.55 22.75 -11.88
N ARG A 36 -8.22 24.04 -11.94
CA ARG A 36 -7.91 24.87 -10.77
C ARG A 36 -9.10 25.74 -10.39
N LYS A 37 -9.23 26.06 -9.09
CA LYS A 37 -10.22 27.02 -8.58
C LYS A 37 -9.95 28.42 -9.16
N SER A 38 -11.00 29.16 -9.50
CA SER A 38 -10.91 30.49 -10.14
C SER A 38 -10.06 31.49 -9.35
N TRP A 39 -10.19 31.50 -8.02
CA TRP A 39 -9.41 32.41 -7.16
C TRP A 39 -7.91 32.15 -7.25
N LEU A 40 -7.49 30.88 -7.29
CA LEU A 40 -6.07 30.54 -7.43
C LEU A 40 -5.53 30.92 -8.81
N VAL A 41 -6.33 30.77 -9.86
CA VAL A 41 -5.97 31.24 -11.22
C VAL A 41 -5.77 32.76 -11.22
N PHE A 42 -6.67 33.51 -10.57
CA PHE A 42 -6.57 34.96 -10.47
C PHE A 42 -5.27 35.42 -9.78
N PHE A 43 -4.95 34.85 -8.61
CA PHE A 43 -3.71 35.19 -7.90
C PHE A 43 -2.45 34.86 -8.70
N ASN A 44 -2.45 33.72 -9.38
CA ASN A 44 -1.32 33.34 -10.22
C ASN A 44 -1.19 34.23 -11.46
N ASP A 45 -2.30 34.62 -12.09
CA ASP A 45 -2.28 35.54 -13.23
C ASP A 45 -1.74 36.91 -12.78
N LEU A 46 -2.21 37.44 -11.64
CA LEU A 46 -1.70 38.69 -11.05
C LEU A 46 -0.20 38.63 -10.76
N LEU A 47 0.26 37.53 -10.16
CA LEU A 47 1.67 37.32 -9.82
C LEU A 47 2.53 37.18 -11.07
N PHE A 48 2.06 36.44 -12.08
CA PHE A 48 2.74 36.30 -13.37
C PHE A 48 2.92 37.65 -14.06
N TRP A 49 1.85 38.44 -14.19
CA TRP A 49 1.93 39.75 -14.84
C TRP A 49 2.80 40.73 -14.07
N THR A 50 2.73 40.73 -12.73
CA THR A 50 3.61 41.56 -11.89
C THR A 50 5.07 41.19 -12.09
N ILE A 51 5.43 39.92 -11.98
CA ILE A 51 6.81 39.46 -12.19
C ILE A 51 7.30 39.79 -13.59
N GLN A 52 6.47 39.57 -14.60
CA GLN A 52 6.83 39.83 -15.98
C GLN A 52 7.08 41.34 -16.23
N ALA A 53 6.21 42.20 -15.70
CA ALA A 53 6.37 43.64 -15.78
C ALA A 53 7.64 44.09 -15.07
N MET A 54 7.89 43.60 -13.85
CA MET A 54 9.10 43.89 -13.09
C MET A 54 10.36 43.43 -13.83
N LEU A 55 10.37 42.22 -14.38
CA LEU A 55 11.51 41.68 -15.13
C LEU A 55 11.79 42.51 -16.39
N THR A 56 10.74 42.89 -17.12
CA THR A 56 10.86 43.69 -18.34
C THR A 56 11.39 45.08 -18.01
N PHE A 57 10.82 45.73 -16.98
CA PHE A 57 11.25 47.04 -16.52
C PHE A 57 12.68 47.01 -15.98
N TYR A 58 13.07 45.97 -15.25
CA TYR A 58 14.43 45.81 -14.73
C TYR A 58 15.47 45.74 -15.85
N ILE A 59 15.22 44.92 -16.89
CA ILE A 59 16.11 44.85 -18.06
C ILE A 59 16.14 46.20 -18.79
N LEU A 60 14.99 46.86 -18.93
CA LEU A 60 14.93 48.18 -19.54
C LEU A 60 15.71 49.23 -18.73
N PHE A 61 15.63 49.16 -17.40
CA PHE A 61 16.37 50.03 -16.49
C PHE A 61 17.88 49.83 -16.65
N LEU A 62 18.32 48.57 -16.72
CA LEU A 62 19.74 48.23 -16.87
C LEU A 62 20.34 48.74 -18.18
N VAL A 63 19.61 48.61 -19.30
CA VAL A 63 20.14 48.90 -20.64
C VAL A 63 19.88 50.34 -21.08
N ASN A 64 18.75 50.93 -20.65
CA ASN A 64 18.25 52.20 -21.16
C ASN A 64 17.90 53.21 -20.04
N GLN A 65 18.37 52.99 -18.81
CA GLN A 65 18.04 53.81 -17.63
C GLN A 65 16.53 53.97 -17.39
N GLY A 66 15.72 53.06 -17.93
CA GLY A 66 14.26 53.08 -17.77
C GLY A 66 13.54 54.04 -18.71
N GLU A 67 14.22 54.59 -19.71
CA GLU A 67 13.57 55.42 -20.72
C GLU A 67 12.57 54.60 -21.53
N LEU A 68 11.27 54.86 -21.33
CA LEU A 68 10.19 54.26 -22.10
C LEU A 68 9.98 55.04 -23.39
N ARG A 69 10.16 54.36 -24.52
CA ARG A 69 9.94 54.90 -25.87
C ARG A 69 9.10 53.94 -26.69
N PHE A 70 8.36 54.45 -27.67
CA PHE A 70 7.38 53.64 -28.41
C PHE A 70 7.99 52.44 -29.14
N TYR A 71 9.20 52.58 -29.70
CA TYR A 71 9.88 51.48 -30.41
C TYR A 71 10.26 50.30 -29.50
N ILE A 72 10.34 50.49 -28.18
CA ILE A 72 10.60 49.40 -27.22
C ILE A 72 9.42 48.43 -27.18
N PHE A 73 8.19 48.95 -27.20
CA PHE A 73 6.99 48.12 -27.26
C PHE A 73 6.92 47.33 -28.58
N LEU A 74 7.27 47.97 -29.70
CA LEU A 74 7.38 47.29 -31.00
C LEU A 74 8.43 46.18 -30.98
N ALA A 75 9.61 46.44 -30.38
CA ALA A 75 10.67 45.44 -30.23
C ALA A 75 10.20 44.23 -29.39
N LEU A 76 9.47 44.47 -28.30
CA LEU A 76 8.93 43.42 -27.44
C LEU A 76 7.85 42.61 -28.15
N LEU A 77 6.92 43.26 -28.86
CA LEU A 77 5.90 42.60 -29.68
C LEU A 77 6.53 41.78 -30.81
N CYS A 78 7.55 42.32 -31.46
CA CYS A 78 8.30 41.62 -32.51
C CYS A 78 8.99 40.37 -31.95
N GLY A 79 9.67 40.47 -30.80
CA GLY A 79 10.27 39.32 -30.14
C GLY A 79 9.25 38.25 -29.76
N PHE A 80 8.09 38.65 -29.24
CA PHE A 80 7.01 37.72 -28.96
C PHE A 80 6.46 37.05 -30.24
N ALA A 81 6.32 37.80 -31.34
CA ALA A 81 5.88 37.25 -32.63
C ALA A 81 6.89 36.23 -33.20
N VAL A 82 8.19 36.51 -33.09
CA VAL A 82 9.27 35.58 -33.45
C VAL A 82 9.16 34.30 -32.63
N TYR A 83 8.94 34.42 -31.31
CA TYR A 83 8.72 33.25 -30.47
C TYR A 83 7.51 32.44 -30.93
N GLN A 84 6.37 33.10 -31.11
CA GLN A 84 5.10 32.44 -31.45
C GLN A 84 5.17 31.71 -32.80
N SER A 85 5.87 32.28 -33.78
CA SER A 85 5.93 31.72 -35.15
C SER A 85 7.03 30.69 -35.34
N LEU A 86 8.25 30.91 -34.82
CA LEU A 86 9.39 30.03 -35.06
C LEU A 86 9.73 29.12 -33.87
N LEU A 87 9.73 29.66 -32.65
CA LEU A 87 10.32 28.97 -31.49
C LEU A 87 9.33 28.14 -30.69
N LYS A 88 8.04 28.48 -30.74
CA LYS A 88 6.98 27.84 -29.93
C LYS A 88 6.97 26.32 -30.05
N GLY A 89 7.00 25.80 -31.29
CA GLY A 89 6.96 24.36 -31.52
C GLY A 89 8.18 23.63 -30.93
N ILE A 90 9.37 24.21 -31.10
CA ILE A 90 10.63 23.67 -30.57
C ILE A 90 10.61 23.72 -29.04
N TYR A 91 10.23 24.87 -28.48
CA TYR A 91 10.15 25.08 -27.04
C TYR A 91 9.21 24.10 -26.36
N LEU A 92 7.98 23.94 -26.87
CA LEU A 92 7.01 23.01 -26.32
C LEU A 92 7.50 21.56 -26.38
N ARG A 93 8.17 21.16 -27.47
CA ARG A 93 8.75 19.81 -27.60
C ARG A 93 9.84 19.58 -26.54
N ILE A 94 10.72 20.54 -26.33
CA ILE A 94 11.77 20.49 -25.31
C ILE A 94 11.13 20.43 -23.92
N LEU A 95 10.16 21.30 -23.64
CA LEU A 95 9.45 21.35 -22.37
C LEU A 95 8.77 20.01 -22.06
N GLU A 96 8.11 19.40 -23.03
CA GLU A 96 7.50 18.08 -22.86
C GLU A 96 8.51 16.98 -22.66
N TRP A 97 9.63 17.02 -23.38
CA TRP A 97 10.70 16.06 -23.21
C TRP A 97 11.28 16.14 -21.81
N ILE A 98 11.56 17.34 -21.29
CA ILE A 98 12.02 17.57 -19.91
C ILE A 98 11.01 17.02 -18.91
N ILE A 99 9.72 17.35 -19.05
CA ILE A 99 8.68 16.87 -18.15
C ILE A 99 8.61 15.34 -18.16
N LYS A 100 8.62 14.72 -19.34
CA LYS A 100 8.60 13.25 -19.47
C LYS A 100 9.83 12.61 -18.84
N THR A 101 11.01 13.18 -19.05
CA THR A 101 12.26 12.69 -18.45
C THR A 101 12.22 12.76 -16.93
N ILE A 102 11.75 13.87 -16.36
CA ILE A 102 11.58 14.00 -14.90
C ILE A 102 10.60 12.96 -14.36
N ILE A 103 9.45 12.76 -15.02
CA ILE A 103 8.47 11.75 -14.61
C ILE A 103 9.08 10.35 -14.68
N SER A 104 9.79 10.03 -15.76
CA SER A 104 10.46 8.74 -15.93
C SER A 104 11.50 8.49 -14.84
N ILE A 105 12.31 9.50 -14.49
CA ILE A 105 13.28 9.41 -13.39
C ILE A 105 12.57 9.18 -12.06
N TYR A 106 11.49 9.92 -11.77
CA TYR A 106 10.72 9.72 -10.55
C TYR A 106 10.12 8.31 -10.45
N LEU A 107 9.55 7.81 -11.55
CA LEU A 107 9.01 6.45 -11.62
C LEU A 107 10.11 5.40 -11.47
N LEU A 108 11.29 5.63 -12.06
CA LEU A 108 12.46 4.77 -11.90
C LEU A 108 12.88 4.71 -10.44
N ILE A 109 13.04 5.86 -9.77
CA ILE A 109 13.39 5.93 -8.35
C ILE A 109 12.38 5.17 -7.50
N LYS A 110 11.08 5.43 -7.72
CA LYS A 110 9.99 4.73 -7.00
C LYS A 110 10.06 3.22 -7.22
N LYS A 111 10.29 2.77 -8.45
CA LYS A 111 10.41 1.36 -8.80
C LYS A 111 11.62 0.75 -8.10
N THR A 112 12.77 1.40 -8.15
CA THR A 112 14.00 0.96 -7.48
C THR A 112 13.77 0.82 -5.98
N VAL A 113 13.20 1.83 -5.31
CA VAL A 113 12.89 1.77 -3.87
C VAL A 113 11.92 0.62 -3.56
N TYR A 114 10.89 0.42 -4.37
CA TYR A 114 9.93 -0.66 -4.16
C TYR A 114 10.57 -2.06 -4.27
N TYR A 115 11.38 -2.29 -5.32
CA TYR A 115 12.03 -3.59 -5.51
C TYR A 115 13.21 -3.81 -4.56
N LEU A 116 13.94 -2.76 -4.20
CA LEU A 116 15.14 -2.86 -3.38
C LEU A 116 14.85 -2.86 -1.88
N ILE A 117 13.78 -2.20 -1.43
CA ILE A 117 13.47 -2.06 0.00
C ILE A 117 12.20 -2.82 0.35
N TYR A 118 11.09 -2.51 -0.31
CA TYR A 118 9.79 -3.08 0.09
C TYR A 118 9.72 -4.59 -0.12
N LYS A 119 10.08 -5.09 -1.31
CA LYS A 119 10.06 -6.54 -1.59
C LYS A 119 10.93 -7.40 -0.66
N PRO A 120 12.21 -7.08 -0.40
CA PRO A 120 13.04 -7.92 0.48
C PRO A 120 12.54 -7.90 1.92
N ILE A 121 12.05 -6.77 2.43
CA ILE A 121 11.48 -6.70 3.78
C ILE A 121 10.27 -7.63 3.90
N VAL A 122 9.34 -7.59 2.94
CA VAL A 122 8.18 -8.49 2.95
C VAL A 122 8.62 -9.96 2.81
N GLY A 123 9.64 -10.23 1.98
CA GLY A 123 10.24 -11.57 1.86
C GLY A 123 10.80 -12.09 3.18
N LEU A 124 11.51 -11.24 3.95
CA LEU A 124 12.00 -11.60 5.28
C LEU A 124 10.87 -11.97 6.24
N PHE A 125 9.79 -11.19 6.28
CA PHE A 125 8.62 -11.53 7.10
C PHE A 125 7.95 -12.83 6.67
N GLN A 126 7.84 -13.09 5.36
CA GLN A 126 7.29 -14.35 4.84
C GLN A 126 8.14 -15.55 5.25
N VAL A 127 9.47 -15.43 5.22
CA VAL A 127 10.40 -16.47 5.68
C VAL A 127 10.24 -16.72 7.18
N LEU A 128 10.13 -15.66 7.99
CA LEU A 128 9.90 -15.81 9.44
C LEU A 128 8.60 -16.54 9.76
N ILE A 129 7.50 -16.17 9.09
CA ILE A 129 6.20 -16.85 9.25
C ILE A 129 6.30 -18.31 8.78
N ALA A 130 6.97 -18.57 7.66
CA ALA A 130 7.17 -19.93 7.15
C ALA A 130 7.95 -20.81 8.14
N ILE A 131 9.02 -20.28 8.75
CA ILE A 131 9.81 -20.98 9.78
C ILE A 131 8.93 -21.28 11.00
N SER A 132 8.17 -20.30 11.48
CA SER A 132 7.26 -20.48 12.63
C SER A 132 6.23 -21.58 12.36
N LEU A 133 5.59 -21.57 11.19
CA LEU A 133 4.62 -22.59 10.79
C LEU A 133 5.27 -23.97 10.61
N PHE A 134 6.49 -24.03 10.09
CA PHE A 134 7.23 -25.28 9.92
C PHE A 134 7.52 -25.95 11.27
N ILE A 135 8.00 -25.17 12.25
CA ILE A 135 8.24 -25.63 13.62
C ILE A 135 6.93 -26.09 14.27
N GLY A 136 5.86 -25.30 14.14
CA GLY A 136 4.55 -25.65 14.69
C GLY A 136 4.00 -26.97 14.11
N ARG A 137 4.15 -27.19 12.80
CA ARG A 137 3.78 -28.45 12.15
C ARG A 137 4.63 -29.63 12.64
N GLY A 138 5.94 -29.43 12.79
CA GLY A 138 6.85 -30.44 13.34
C GLY A 138 6.51 -30.84 14.78
N LEU A 139 6.23 -29.86 15.64
CA LEU A 139 5.78 -30.13 17.01
C LEU A 139 4.46 -30.90 17.03
N TYR A 140 3.48 -30.50 16.21
CA TYR A 140 2.19 -31.17 16.13
C TYR A 140 2.32 -32.63 15.68
N THR A 141 3.17 -32.93 14.68
CA THR A 141 3.40 -34.31 14.24
C THR A 141 4.07 -35.15 15.32
N LEU A 142 5.02 -34.59 16.08
CA LEU A 142 5.64 -35.27 17.22
C LEU A 142 4.64 -35.58 18.33
N VAL A 143 3.83 -34.59 18.75
CA VAL A 143 2.79 -34.79 19.77
C VAL A 143 1.80 -35.86 19.33
N LYS A 144 1.37 -35.82 18.06
CA LYS A 144 0.46 -36.84 17.50
C LYS A 144 1.09 -38.23 17.49
N PHE A 145 2.39 -38.33 17.20
CA PHE A 145 3.13 -39.59 17.25
C PHE A 145 3.20 -40.14 18.68
N ILE A 146 3.57 -39.31 19.66
CA ILE A 146 3.64 -39.67 21.08
C ILE A 146 2.26 -40.14 21.57
N LEU A 147 1.19 -39.40 21.29
CA LEU A 147 -0.18 -39.80 21.64
C LEU A 147 -0.56 -41.15 21.02
N LYS A 148 -0.19 -41.39 19.77
CA LYS A 148 -0.44 -42.68 19.10
C LYS A 148 0.31 -43.82 19.79
N VAL A 149 1.56 -43.59 20.22
CA VAL A 149 2.36 -44.57 20.97
C VAL A 149 1.75 -44.83 22.34
N ILE A 150 1.36 -43.80 23.09
CA ILE A 150 0.69 -43.93 24.39
C ILE A 150 -0.60 -44.75 24.25
N LEU A 151 -1.43 -44.43 23.26
CA LEU A 151 -2.66 -45.19 22.99
C LEU A 151 -2.37 -46.63 22.59
N PHE A 152 -1.29 -46.88 21.85
CA PHE A 152 -0.86 -48.23 21.49
C PHE A 152 -0.42 -49.02 22.72
N ILE A 153 0.39 -48.44 23.61
CA ILE A 153 0.83 -49.06 24.88
C ILE A 153 -0.37 -49.33 25.78
N LEU A 154 -1.27 -48.35 25.92
CA LEU A 154 -2.49 -48.50 26.72
C LEU A 154 -3.33 -49.66 26.18
N LYS A 155 -3.52 -49.74 24.85
CA LYS A 155 -4.25 -50.84 24.20
C LYS A 155 -3.52 -52.19 24.38
N LEU A 156 -2.20 -52.19 24.24
CA LEU A 156 -1.36 -53.37 24.46
C LEU A 156 -1.50 -53.90 25.89
N PHE A 157 -1.63 -53.01 26.88
CA PHE A 157 -1.82 -53.41 28.28
C PHE A 157 -3.27 -53.80 28.61
N TRP A 158 -4.24 -53.16 27.97
CA TRP A 158 -5.66 -53.46 28.21
C TRP A 158 -6.07 -54.85 27.69
N THR A 159 -5.55 -55.25 26.53
CA THR A 159 -5.87 -56.55 25.92
C THR A 159 -5.51 -57.80 26.77
N PRO A 160 -4.34 -57.92 27.42
CA PRO A 160 -4.04 -59.02 28.32
C PRO A 160 -4.83 -58.93 29.63
N VAL A 161 -5.08 -57.71 30.14
CA VAL A 161 -5.91 -57.51 31.34
C VAL A 161 -7.34 -57.99 31.11
N GLU A 162 -7.92 -57.71 29.96
CA GLU A 162 -9.25 -58.22 29.58
C GLU A 162 -9.28 -59.75 29.51
N LYS A 163 -8.27 -60.38 28.91
CA LYS A 163 -8.17 -61.83 28.84
C LYS A 163 -7.97 -62.45 30.22
N PHE A 164 -7.16 -61.83 31.08
CA PHE A 164 -6.95 -62.27 32.46
C PHE A 164 -8.24 -62.19 33.29
N PHE A 165 -8.98 -61.08 33.17
CA PHE A 165 -10.30 -60.95 33.80
C PHE A 165 -11.31 -61.97 33.25
N ALA A 166 -11.27 -62.27 31.95
CA ALA A 166 -12.14 -63.30 31.37
C ALA A 166 -11.82 -64.71 31.88
N ILE A 167 -10.53 -65.01 32.13
CA ILE A 167 -10.09 -66.27 32.72
C ILE A 167 -10.53 -66.36 34.19
N LEU A 168 -10.33 -65.29 34.97
CA LEU A 168 -10.84 -65.18 36.34
C LEU A 168 -12.38 -65.35 36.39
N TRP A 169 -13.09 -64.77 35.43
CA TRP A 169 -14.55 -64.93 35.32
C TRP A 169 -14.96 -66.37 35.03
N LYS A 170 -14.16 -67.14 34.28
CA LYS A 170 -14.42 -68.57 34.05
C LYS A 170 -14.17 -69.41 35.30
N LEU A 171 -13.13 -69.10 36.09
CA LEU A 171 -12.77 -69.85 37.31
C LEU A 171 -13.66 -69.54 38.54
N LEU A 172 -14.42 -68.44 38.53
CA LEU A 172 -15.21 -68.04 39.69
C LEU A 172 -16.42 -68.96 39.96
N PRO A 173 -16.65 -69.41 41.21
CA PRO A 173 -17.80 -70.21 41.62
C PRO A 173 -19.14 -69.49 41.36
N LYS A 174 -20.21 -70.25 41.07
CA LYS A 174 -21.56 -69.72 40.75
C LYS A 174 -22.11 -68.72 41.79
N ARG A 175 -21.70 -68.81 43.06
CA ARG A 175 -22.11 -67.88 44.13
C ARG A 175 -21.54 -66.46 43.94
N PHE A 176 -20.27 -66.34 43.55
CA PHE A 176 -19.63 -65.04 43.34
C PHE A 176 -20.13 -64.34 42.08
N LYS A 177 -20.46 -65.08 41.01
CA LYS A 177 -21.07 -64.52 39.80
C LYS A 177 -22.39 -63.81 40.08
N LYS A 178 -23.26 -64.39 40.92
CA LYS A 178 -24.52 -63.77 41.34
C LYS A 178 -24.34 -62.47 42.14
N ILE A 179 -23.30 -62.38 42.98
CA ILE A 179 -22.99 -61.16 43.75
C ILE A 179 -22.53 -60.05 42.80
N VAL A 180 -21.65 -60.37 41.86
CA VAL A 180 -21.15 -59.40 40.86
C VAL A 180 -22.26 -58.98 39.90
N GLU A 181 -23.15 -59.87 39.46
CA GLU A 181 -24.34 -59.50 38.66
C GLU A 181 -25.27 -58.56 39.41
N LYS A 182 -25.46 -58.76 40.72
CA LYS A 182 -26.31 -57.88 41.55
C LYS A 182 -25.68 -56.48 41.68
N ILE A 183 -24.36 -56.41 41.85
CA ILE A 183 -23.61 -55.15 41.88
C ILE A 183 -23.65 -54.48 40.49
N TYR A 184 -23.32 -55.21 39.43
CA TYR A 184 -23.37 -54.73 38.06
C TYR A 184 -24.75 -54.18 37.69
N ASN A 185 -25.83 -54.90 37.99
CA ASN A 185 -27.20 -54.43 37.72
C ASN A 185 -27.57 -53.18 38.53
N LYS A 186 -27.07 -53.04 39.77
CA LYS A 186 -27.27 -51.83 40.59
C LYS A 186 -26.52 -50.63 40.01
N TRP A 187 -25.28 -50.81 39.59
CA TRP A 187 -24.46 -49.77 38.96
C TRP A 187 -24.93 -49.44 37.53
N ALA A 188 -25.40 -50.42 36.76
CA ALA A 188 -25.98 -50.22 35.43
C ALA A 188 -27.31 -49.45 35.50
N GLY A 189 -28.13 -49.71 36.52
CA GLY A 189 -29.34 -48.92 36.81
C GLY A 189 -29.02 -47.45 37.11
N ASN A 190 -28.03 -47.20 37.98
CA ASN A 190 -27.55 -45.83 38.25
C ASN A 190 -26.90 -45.17 37.04
N GLY A 191 -26.15 -45.92 36.22
CA GLY A 191 -25.55 -45.45 34.98
C GLY A 191 -26.57 -45.04 33.92
N LYS A 192 -27.67 -45.81 33.77
CA LYS A 192 -28.80 -45.43 32.90
C LYS A 192 -29.46 -44.14 33.37
N ARG A 193 -29.63 -43.95 34.68
CA ARG A 193 -30.18 -42.69 35.24
C ARG A 193 -29.27 -41.49 34.97
N LEU A 194 -27.96 -41.63 35.19
CA LEU A 194 -26.97 -40.58 34.89
C LEU A 194 -26.94 -40.24 33.39
N LYS A 195 -26.99 -41.25 32.52
CA LYS A 195 -27.04 -41.05 31.06
C LYS A 195 -28.32 -40.32 30.63
N ASN A 196 -29.48 -40.67 31.21
CA ASN A 196 -30.74 -39.97 30.95
C ASN A 196 -30.67 -38.51 31.44
N TYR A 197 -30.12 -38.25 32.62
CA TYR A 197 -29.95 -36.91 33.17
C TYR A 197 -29.03 -36.03 32.30
N LEU A 198 -27.87 -36.57 31.88
CA LEU A 198 -26.97 -35.89 30.95
C LEU A 198 -27.60 -35.66 29.57
N SER A 199 -28.45 -36.59 29.10
CA SER A 199 -29.18 -36.43 27.84
C SER A 199 -30.23 -35.34 27.90
N GLU A 200 -30.91 -35.18 29.05
CA GLU A 200 -31.86 -34.08 29.28
C GLU A 200 -31.15 -32.74 29.40
N ILE A 201 -30.04 -32.67 30.13
CA ILE A 201 -29.21 -31.46 30.22
C ILE A 201 -28.74 -31.04 28.82
N LYS A 202 -28.28 -32.00 28.00
CA LYS A 202 -27.86 -31.75 26.62
C LYS A 202 -29.01 -31.26 25.73
N LYS A 203 -30.23 -31.80 25.89
CA LYS A 203 -31.44 -31.32 25.20
C LYS A 203 -31.83 -29.90 25.65
N LYS A 204 -31.83 -29.61 26.96
CA LYS A 204 -32.08 -28.26 27.51
C LYS A 204 -31.08 -27.22 26.98
N TRP A 205 -29.79 -27.58 26.92
CA TRP A 205 -28.75 -26.71 26.36
C TRP A 205 -28.91 -26.49 24.85
N LYS A 206 -29.38 -27.49 24.10
CA LYS A 206 -29.61 -27.37 22.65
C LYS A 206 -30.85 -26.52 22.32
N ASN A 207 -31.87 -26.52 23.18
CA ASN A 207 -33.07 -25.70 23.01
C ASN A 207 -32.83 -24.22 23.40
N ARG A 208 -32.00 -23.92 24.41
CA ARG A 208 -31.60 -22.52 24.74
C ARG A 208 -30.73 -21.83 23.67
N LYS A 209 -30.18 -22.57 22.71
CA LYS A 209 -29.39 -22.02 21.58
C LYS A 209 -30.23 -21.77 20.32
N LYS A 210 -31.54 -22.05 20.37
CA LYS A 210 -32.48 -21.93 19.25
C LYS A 210 -33.55 -20.84 19.44
N GLU A 211 -33.58 -20.20 20.61
CA GLU A 211 -34.21 -18.89 20.84
C GLU A 211 -33.13 -17.81 20.71
#